data_AF-A0A519Z251-F1
#
_entry.id   AF-A0A519Z251-F1
#
_cell.length_a   1.000
_cell.length_b   1.000
_cell.length_c   1.000
_cell.angle_alpha   90.00
_cell.angle_beta   90.00
_cell.angle_gamma   90.00
#
_symmetry.space_group_name_H-M   'P 1'
#
loop_
_entity.id
_entity.type
_entity.pdbx_description
1 polymer ?
#
loop_
_entity_poly.entity_id
_entity_poly.type
_entity_poly.pdbx_seq_one_letter_code
_entity_poly.pdbx_strand_id
1 'polypeptide(L)'
;MQLTRCGKSSYWYTGRFGKSYTLDGLEETNTNMFKRAVVLHAWSGVPNYPIPYEPIESEGCSTVSPDFLETLAGYIDQSYKPIWLYIK
;
A
#
# COMPACT_ATOMS: atom_id res chain seq x y z
N MET A 1 -21.44 5.67 -1.86
CA MET A 1 -20.77 5.01 -3.00
C MET A 1 -19.45 4.50 -2.47
N GLN A 2 -19.36 3.23 -2.10
CA GLN A 2 -18.14 2.64 -1.56
C GLN A 2 -17.15 2.47 -2.71
N LEU A 3 -16.11 3.31 -2.72
CA LEU A 3 -15.03 3.20 -3.69
C LEU A 3 -14.04 2.16 -3.19
N THR A 4 -14.31 0.90 -3.53
CA THR A 4 -13.35 -0.18 -3.39
C THR A 4 -12.08 0.17 -4.19
N ARG A 5 -10.91 0.11 -3.57
CA ARG A 5 -9.64 0.36 -4.28
C ARG A 5 -8.82 -0.92 -4.28
N CYS A 6 -8.82 -1.59 -5.44
CA CYS A 6 -7.99 -2.76 -5.68
C CYS A 6 -6.68 -2.37 -6.38
N GLY A 7 -5.54 -2.83 -5.84
CA GLY A 7 -4.21 -2.58 -6.38
C GLY A 7 -3.42 -3.87 -6.60
N LYS A 8 -2.76 -4.03 -7.75
CA LYS A 8 -1.76 -5.09 -7.96
C LYS A 8 -0.37 -4.55 -7.66
N SER A 9 0.41 -5.24 -6.83
CA SER A 9 1.83 -4.94 -6.67
C SER A 9 2.60 -5.27 -7.96
N SER A 10 3.28 -4.29 -8.57
CA SER A 10 4.08 -4.51 -9.79
C SER A 10 5.57 -4.64 -9.52
N TYR A 11 6.16 -3.69 -8.80
CA TYR A 11 7.58 -3.73 -8.39
C TYR A 11 7.80 -2.90 -7.13
N TRP A 12 8.95 -3.05 -6.51
CA TRP A 12 9.35 -2.24 -5.35
C TRP A 12 10.43 -1.23 -5.74
N TYR A 13 10.46 -0.11 -5.03
CA TYR A 13 11.55 0.88 -5.10
C TYR A 13 11.80 1.48 -3.72
N THR A 14 12.89 2.24 -3.58
CA THR A 14 13.18 2.99 -2.36
C THR A 14 12.64 4.41 -2.50
N GLY A 15 11.57 4.72 -1.77
CA GLY A 15 10.96 6.04 -1.69
C GLY A 15 11.41 6.81 -0.45
N ARG A 16 10.72 7.94 -0.18
CA ARG A 16 11.00 8.82 0.98
C ARG A 16 10.94 8.09 2.33
N PHE A 17 10.07 7.09 2.45
CA PHE A 17 9.86 6.31 3.67
C PHE A 17 10.46 4.90 3.59
N GLY A 18 11.45 4.71 2.72
CA GLY A 18 12.09 3.41 2.50
C GLY A 18 11.36 2.58 1.45
N LYS A 19 11.35 1.26 1.64
CA LYS A 19 10.78 0.31 0.69
C LYS A 19 9.32 0.62 0.41
N SER A 20 8.97 0.72 -0.87
CA SER A 20 7.62 1.05 -1.33
C SER A 20 7.25 0.12 -2.48
N TYR A 21 6.02 -0.39 -2.47
CA TYR A 21 5.47 -1.25 -3.51
C TYR A 21 4.51 -0.45 -4.39
N THR A 22 4.76 -0.43 -5.71
CA THR A 22 3.87 0.22 -6.67
C THR A 22 2.56 -0.52 -6.78
N LEU A 23 1.46 0.24 -6.89
CA LEU A 23 0.14 -0.34 -7.03
C LEU A 23 -0.45 0.05 -8.39
N ASP A 24 -0.83 -0.96 -9.17
CA ASP A 24 -1.61 -0.80 -10.39
C ASP A 24 -3.11 -0.88 -10.09
N GLY A 25 -3.86 0.14 -10.49
CA GLY A 25 -5.31 0.17 -10.32
C GLY A 25 -6.01 -0.86 -11.19
N LEU A 26 -6.85 -1.70 -10.57
CA LEU A 26 -7.53 -2.80 -11.26
C LEU A 26 -8.97 -2.47 -11.70
N GLU A 27 -9.49 -1.32 -11.28
CA GLU A 27 -10.85 -0.86 -11.60
C GLU A 27 -10.82 0.44 -12.39
N GLU A 28 -11.83 0.68 -13.25
CA GLU A 28 -11.92 1.87 -14.11
C GLU A 28 -11.75 3.18 -13.33
N THR A 29 -12.36 3.25 -12.14
CA THR A 29 -12.32 4.40 -11.23
C THR A 29 -10.96 4.63 -10.57
N ASN A 30 -10.03 3.67 -10.66
CA ASN A 30 -8.71 3.72 -10.03
C ASN A 30 -7.54 3.49 -11.00
N THR A 31 -7.78 3.51 -12.32
CA THR A 31 -6.77 3.28 -13.37
C THR A 31 -5.55 4.24 -13.32
N ASN A 32 -5.70 5.41 -12.69
CA ASN A 32 -4.61 6.38 -12.57
C ASN A 32 -3.66 6.14 -11.38
N MET A 33 -3.87 5.09 -10.57
CA MET A 33 -3.12 4.85 -9.34
C MET A 33 -1.60 4.80 -9.56
N PHE A 34 -1.15 4.07 -10.58
CA PHE A 34 0.26 3.98 -10.96
C PHE A 34 0.84 5.34 -11.39
N LYS A 35 0.12 6.09 -12.24
CA LYS A 35 0.54 7.42 -12.72
C LYS A 35 0.66 8.45 -11.59
N ARG A 36 -0.11 8.27 -10.52
CA ARG A 36 -0.10 9.12 -9.32
C ARG A 36 0.93 8.68 -8.29
N ALA A 37 1.74 7.66 -8.58
CA ALA A 37 2.71 7.08 -7.66
C ALA A 37 2.09 6.67 -6.31
N VAL A 38 0.84 6.18 -6.33
CA VAL A 38 0.20 5.62 -5.15
C VAL A 38 0.83 4.27 -4.85
N VAL A 39 1.34 4.12 -3.63
CA VAL A 39 2.15 2.98 -3.20
C VAL A 39 1.68 2.45 -1.85
N LEU A 40 2.04 1.20 -1.58
CA LEU A 40 2.09 0.66 -0.22
C LEU A 40 3.47 0.95 0.37
N HIS A 41 3.53 1.65 1.50
CA HIS A 41 4.78 1.93 2.20
C HIS A 41 4.61 1.93 3.73
N ALA A 42 5.73 1.96 4.43
CA ALA A 42 5.76 2.08 5.88
C ALA A 42 5.86 3.53 6.31
N TRP A 43 5.40 3.84 7.52
CA TRP A 43 5.73 5.10 8.18
C TRP A 43 5.84 4.90 9.70
N SER A 44 6.85 5.50 10.32
CA SER A 44 7.10 5.38 11.76
C SER A 44 5.99 5.97 12.64
N GLY A 45 5.10 6.79 12.06
CA GLY A 45 3.90 7.29 12.74
C GLY A 45 2.76 6.28 12.85
N VAL A 46 2.84 5.14 12.16
CA VAL A 46 1.83 4.08 12.23
C VAL A 46 2.27 3.02 13.26
N PRO A 47 1.52 2.84 14.36
CA PRO A 47 1.84 1.83 15.36
C PRO A 47 1.46 0.41 14.89
N ASN A 48 2.09 -0.60 15.49
CA ASN A 48 1.79 -2.02 15.26
C ASN A 48 0.50 -2.50 15.96
N TYR A 49 -0.15 -1.63 16.73
CA TYR A 49 -1.35 -1.95 17.50
C TYR A 49 -2.50 -1.02 17.11
N PRO A 50 -3.76 -1.46 17.27
CA PRO A 50 -4.92 -0.62 16.98
C PRO A 50 -4.90 0.68 17.78
N ILE A 51 -5.20 1.79 17.13
CA ILE A 51 -5.37 3.10 17.75
C ILE A 51 -6.84 3.51 17.73
N PRO A 52 -7.33 4.19 18.78
CA PRO A 52 -8.73 4.59 18.88
C PRO A 52 -9.06 5.87 18.08
N TYR A 53 -8.10 6.42 17.34
CA TYR A 53 -8.24 7.63 16.54
C TYR A 53 -7.86 7.36 15.09
N GLU A 54 -8.36 8.19 14.18
CA GLU A 54 -8.04 8.07 12.76
C GLU A 54 -6.53 8.32 12.54
N PRO A 55 -5.86 7.47 11.74
CA PRO A 55 -4.50 7.74 11.30
C PRO A 55 -4.42 9.07 10.55
N ILE A 56 -3.23 9.64 10.45
CA ILE A 56 -3.02 10.82 9.60
C ILE A 56 -3.34 10.46 8.16
N GLU A 57 -4.27 11.21 7.57
CA GLU A 57 -4.71 11.04 6.19
C GLU A 57 -3.56 11.26 5.20
N SER A 58 -3.43 10.33 4.26
CA SER A 58 -2.50 10.44 3.14
C SER A 58 -3.24 10.88 1.88
N GLU A 59 -2.55 11.38 0.86
CA GLU A 59 -3.16 11.69 -0.44
C GLU A 59 -3.50 10.44 -1.29
N GLY A 60 -3.51 9.25 -0.67
CA GLY A 60 -3.96 7.99 -1.28
C GLY A 60 -3.04 6.80 -1.07
N CYS A 61 -1.81 6.98 -0.55
CA CYS A 61 -0.90 5.89 -0.26
C CYS A 61 -1.39 5.03 0.92
N SER A 62 -1.37 3.72 0.74
CA SER A 62 -1.64 2.78 1.83
C SER A 62 -0.42 2.74 2.75
N THR A 63 -0.60 3.19 3.98
CA THR A 63 0.51 3.30 4.95
C THR A 63 0.31 2.29 6.06
N VAL A 64 1.35 1.53 6.36
CA VAL A 64 1.38 0.56 7.46
C VAL A 64 2.58 0.84 8.38
N SER A 65 2.67 0.14 9.51
CA SER A 65 3.86 0.21 10.36
C SER A 65 5.08 -0.45 9.68
N PRO A 66 6.32 -0.06 10.05
CA PRO A 66 7.53 -0.69 9.53
C PRO A 66 7.55 -2.21 9.68
N ASP A 67 7.28 -2.73 10.88
CA ASP A 67 7.32 -4.17 11.16
C ASP A 67 6.25 -4.94 10.36
N PHE A 68 5.08 -4.33 10.14
CA PHE A 68 4.05 -4.93 9.31
C PHE A 68 4.45 -4.94 7.84
N LEU A 69 5.11 -3.89 7.34
CA LEU A 69 5.64 -3.89 5.97
C LEU A 69 6.71 -4.96 5.79
N GLU A 70 7.58 -5.20 6.78
CA GLU A 70 8.56 -6.30 6.71
C GLU A 70 7.87 -7.67 6.61
N THR A 71 6.81 -7.87 7.39
CA THR A 71 5.99 -9.08 7.31
C THR A 71 5.36 -9.22 5.93
N LEU A 72 4.75 -8.16 5.39
CA LEU A 72 4.17 -8.15 4.05
C LEU A 72 5.22 -8.38 2.96
N ALA A 73 6.41 -7.81 3.11
CA ALA A 73 7.51 -8.00 2.16
C ALA A 73 7.90 -9.47 2.03
N GLY A 74 7.88 -10.22 3.14
CA GLY A 74 8.09 -11.67 3.13
C GLY A 74 7.12 -12.42 2.21
N TYR A 75 5.87 -11.96 2.08
CA TYR A 75 4.90 -12.55 1.16
C TYR A 75 5.00 -11.98 -0.25
N ILE A 76 5.16 -10.66 -0.39
CA ILE A 76 5.14 -9.97 -1.68
C ILE A 76 6.36 -10.35 -2.51
N ASP A 77 7.55 -10.31 -1.92
CA ASP A 77 8.79 -10.54 -2.65
C ASP A 77 8.95 -11.99 -3.13
N GLN A 78 8.31 -12.94 -2.44
CA GLN A 78 8.37 -14.37 -2.76
C GLN A 78 7.24 -14.81 -3.69
N SER A 79 6.27 -13.93 -3.98
CA SER A 79 5.11 -14.30 -4.78
C SER A 79 5.44 -14.27 -6.28
N TYR A 80 5.30 -15.44 -6.92
CA TYR A 80 5.32 -15.57 -8.38
C TYR A 80 4.00 -15.14 -9.04
N LYS A 81 2.94 -14.92 -8.24
CA LYS A 81 1.65 -14.42 -8.70
C LYS A 81 1.46 -12.95 -8.30
N PRO A 82 0.69 -12.18 -9.07
CA PRO A 82 0.18 -10.89 -8.64
C PRO A 82 -0.52 -10.99 -7.27
N ILE A 83 -0.18 -10.11 -6.33
CA ILE A 83 -0.92 -9.93 -5.09
C ILE A 83 -1.86 -8.75 -5.24
N TRP A 84 -3.10 -8.92 -4.80
CA TRP A 84 -4.11 -7.87 -4.77
C TRP A 84 -4.21 -7.27 -3.37
N LEU A 85 -4.08 -5.96 -3.30
CA LEU A 85 -4.41 -5.16 -2.13
C LEU A 85 -5.85 -4.69 -2.28
N TYR A 86 -6.69 -5.03 -1.30
CA TYR A 86 -8.09 -4.64 -1.23
C TYR A 86 -8.28 -3.70 -0.03
N ILE A 87 -8.85 -2.51 -0.27
CA ILE A 87 -9.12 -1.51 0.76
C ILE A 87 -10.63 -1.21 0.73
N LYS A 88 -11.27 -1.28 1.91
CA LYS A 88 -12.71 -1.08 2.10
C LYS A 88 -13.00 0.33 2.60
#